data_AF-A0A5J5LTP2-F1
#
_entry.id   AF-A0A5J5LTP2-F1
#
_cell.length_a   1.000
_cell.length_b   1.000
_cell.length_c   1.000
_cell.angle_alpha   90.00
_cell.angle_beta   90.00
_cell.angle_gamma   90.00
#
_symmetry.space_group_name_H-M   'P 1'
#
loop_
_entity.id
_entity.type
_entity.pdbx_description
1 polymer ?
#
loop_
_entity_poly.entity_id
_entity_poly.type
_entity_poly.pdbx_seq_one_letter_code
_entity_poly.pdbx_strand_id
1 'polypeptide(L)'
;MNRYSLRNNWLLAMAVILLAVLPLVFVRGEFSGADDQAETAITTLNPDYKSWFRPFFEPPSGEVESLLFASQAALGAGVIGFVIGLYKGRTEKEQSASTDENSN
;
A
#
# COMPACT_ATOMS: atom_id res chain seq x y z
N MET A 1 1.87 -28.68 3.98
CA MET A 1 2.34 -27.34 3.57
C MET A 1 3.71 -27.08 4.18
N ASN A 2 4.78 -26.99 3.37
CA ASN A 2 6.16 -26.86 3.87
C ASN A 2 6.34 -25.60 4.73
N ARG A 3 6.59 -25.76 6.03
CA ARG A 3 6.75 -24.67 7.00
C ARG A 3 7.85 -23.67 6.66
N TYR A 4 8.80 -24.08 5.82
CA TYR A 4 9.86 -23.23 5.27
C TYR A 4 9.35 -22.13 4.33
N SER A 5 8.34 -22.42 3.49
CA SER A 5 7.78 -21.43 2.57
C SER A 5 7.04 -20.31 3.31
N LEU A 6 6.32 -20.64 4.39
CA LEU A 6 5.58 -19.67 5.19
C LEU A 6 6.54 -18.75 5.98
N ARG A 7 7.64 -19.31 6.49
CA ARG A 7 8.68 -18.57 7.22
C ARG A 7 9.46 -17.62 6.30
N ASN A 8 9.79 -18.05 5.07
CA ASN A 8 10.41 -17.18 4.06
C ASN A 8 9.46 -16.06 3.63
N ASN A 9 8.17 -16.34 3.43
CA ASN A 9 7.20 -15.32 3.05
C ASN A 9 7.02 -14.27 4.16
N TRP A 10 7.06 -14.69 5.42
CA TRP A 10 7.01 -13.78 6.57
C TRP A 10 8.29 -12.94 6.69
N LEU A 11 9.47 -13.53 6.45
CA LEU A 11 10.74 -12.79 6.36
C LEU A 11 10.72 -11.73 5.25
N LEU A 12 10.20 -12.06 4.07
CA LEU A 12 10.03 -11.12 2.96
C LEU A 12 9.06 -10.00 3.31
N ALA A 13 7.91 -10.32 3.91
CA ALA A 13 6.96 -9.30 4.38
C ALA A 13 7.59 -8.36 5.42
N MET A 14 8.35 -8.91 6.37
CA MET A 14 9.05 -8.12 7.38
C MET A 14 10.12 -7.21 6.75
N ALA A 15 10.85 -7.70 5.75
CA ALA A 15 11.83 -6.90 5.01
C ALA A 15 11.18 -5.74 4.24
N VAL A 16 10.04 -5.97 3.60
CA VAL A 16 9.26 -4.91 2.92
C VAL A 16 8.76 -3.86 3.90
N ILE A 17 8.24 -4.28 5.06
CA ILE A 17 7.80 -3.36 6.11
C ILE A 17 8.98 -2.54 6.63
N LEU A 18 10.13 -3.18 6.89
CA LEU A 18 11.34 -2.47 7.31
C LEU A 18 11.79 -1.45 6.29
N LEU A 19 11.80 -1.81 5.00
CA LEU A 19 12.19 -0.92 3.91
C LEU A 19 11.23 0.26 3.76
N ALA A 20 9.95 0.08 4.03
CA ALA A 20 8.97 1.17 4.05
C ALA A 20 9.11 2.06 5.30
N VAL A 21 9.27 1.48 6.50
CA VAL A 21 9.24 2.23 7.77
C VAL A 21 10.57 2.92 8.09
N LEU A 22 11.71 2.33 7.72
CA LEU A 22 13.05 2.92 7.92
C LEU A 22 13.14 4.36 7.41
N PRO A 23 12.82 4.66 6.14
CA PRO A 23 12.88 6.03 5.64
C PRO A 23 11.89 6.95 6.37
N LEU A 24 10.69 6.49 6.75
CA LEU A 24 9.73 7.32 7.50
C LEU A 24 10.27 7.76 8.88
N VAL A 25 11.07 6.93 9.56
CA VAL A 25 11.60 7.25 10.89
C VAL A 25 12.91 8.07 10.81
N PHE A 26 13.77 7.76 9.84
CA PHE A 26 15.10 8.36 9.73
C PHE A 26 15.14 9.61 8.82
N VAL A 27 14.23 9.74 7.86
CA VAL A 27 14.13 10.90 6.96
C VAL A 27 13.07 11.84 7.52
N ARG A 28 13.51 12.97 8.09
CA ARG A 28 12.64 14.10 8.42
C ARG A 28 12.52 15.02 7.22
N GLY A 29 11.78 14.57 6.20
CA GLY A 29 11.43 15.35 5.03
C GLY A 29 9.91 15.44 4.90
N GLU A 30 9.40 16.54 4.34
CA GLU A 30 8.05 16.53 3.82
C GLU A 30 8.00 15.53 2.67
N PHE A 31 7.18 14.50 2.82
CA PHE A 31 6.86 13.58 1.73
C PHE A 31 5.87 14.27 0.77
N SER A 32 6.30 15.41 0.23
CA SER A 32 5.57 16.14 -0.79
C SER A 32 5.61 15.36 -2.09
N GLY A 33 4.59 15.54 -2.93
CA GLY A 33 4.52 14.85 -4.21
C GLY A 33 5.71 15.22 -5.09
N ALA A 34 6.04 14.35 -6.04
CA ALA A 34 7.03 14.68 -7.07
C ALA A 34 6.65 15.96 -7.85
N ASP A 35 5.35 16.30 -7.87
CA ASP A 35 4.82 17.49 -8.54
C ASP A 35 5.18 18.79 -7.81
N ASP A 36 5.07 18.84 -6.48
CA ASP A 36 5.46 20.02 -5.67
C ASP A 36 6.95 20.39 -5.85
N GLN A 37 7.81 19.36 -5.93
CA GLN A 37 9.24 19.55 -6.17
C GLN A 37 9.52 20.02 -7.59
N ALA A 38 8.75 19.53 -8.58
CA ALA A 38 8.85 19.95 -9.96
C ALA A 38 8.39 21.40 -10.15
N GLU A 39 7.27 21.81 -9.54
CA GLU A 39 6.76 23.19 -9.59
C GLU A 39 7.78 24.18 -9.01
N THR A 40 8.36 23.85 -7.84
CA THR A 40 9.37 24.69 -7.18
C THR A 40 10.62 24.86 -8.07
N ALA A 41 11.09 23.78 -8.68
CA ALA A 41 12.25 23.81 -9.57
C ALA A 41 11.99 24.62 -10.84
N ILE A 42 10.82 24.43 -11.46
CA ILE A 42 10.43 25.13 -12.70
C ILE A 42 10.28 26.64 -12.44
N THR A 43 9.64 27.02 -11.34
CA THR A 43 9.44 28.43 -10.96
C THR A 43 10.75 29.15 -10.67
N THR A 44 11.74 28.43 -10.12
CA THR A 44 13.08 28.98 -9.84
C THR A 44 13.92 29.17 -11.11
N LEU A 45 13.78 28.26 -12.08
CA LEU A 45 14.58 28.27 -13.32
C LEU A 45 14.00 29.19 -14.40
N ASN A 46 12.69 29.41 -14.42
CA ASN A 46 12.06 30.24 -15.44
C ASN A 46 10.75 30.88 -14.93
N PRO A 47 10.79 32.11 -14.37
CA PRO A 47 9.62 32.76 -13.77
C PRO A 47 8.49 33.09 -14.76
N ASP A 48 8.78 33.10 -16.07
CA ASP A 48 7.79 33.34 -17.13
C ASP A 48 7.21 32.03 -17.73
N TYR A 49 7.49 30.87 -17.12
CA TYR A 49 7.02 29.58 -17.62
C TYR A 49 5.50 29.46 -17.54
N LYS A 50 4.85 29.47 -18.72
CA LYS A 50 3.43 29.14 -18.84
C LYS A 50 3.27 27.63 -18.99
N SER A 51 2.61 27.00 -18.00
CA SER A 51 2.18 25.60 -18.10
C SER A 51 1.43 25.33 -19.39
N TRP A 52 2.01 24.47 -20.23
CA TRP A 52 1.46 23.99 -21.51
C TRP A 52 0.37 22.92 -21.32
N PHE A 53 0.23 22.42 -20.09
CA PHE A 53 -0.81 21.52 -19.67
C PHE A 53 -1.32 22.03 -18.31
N ARG A 54 -2.64 22.23 -18.20
CA ARG A 54 -3.31 22.52 -16.93
C ARG A 54 -4.24 21.35 -16.65
N PRO A 55 -4.23 20.76 -15.44
CA PRO A 55 -5.21 19.75 -15.08
C PRO A 55 -6.62 20.29 -15.36
N PHE A 56 -7.44 19.54 -16.09
CA PHE A 56 -8.86 19.89 -16.29
C PHE A 56 -9.63 19.86 -14.96
N PHE A 57 -9.05 19.21 -13.96
CA PHE A 57 -9.55 19.12 -12.59
C PHE A 57 -8.35 19.18 -11.64
N GLU A 58 -8.19 20.32 -10.95
CA GLU A 58 -7.28 20.47 -9.82
C GLU A 58 -8.08 20.10 -8.55
N PRO A 59 -7.70 19.06 -7.78
CA PRO A 59 -8.30 18.87 -6.47
C PRO A 59 -8.01 20.11 -5.61
N PRO A 60 -9.03 20.73 -4.98
CA PRO A 60 -8.90 22.04 -4.34
C PRO A 60 -7.99 22.06 -3.09
N SER A 61 -7.48 20.91 -2.64
CA SER A 61 -6.48 20.81 -1.57
C SER A 61 -5.74 19.47 -1.62
N GLY A 62 -4.47 19.46 -1.19
CA GLY A 62 -3.68 18.23 -1.01
C GLY A 62 -4.29 17.24 -0.01
N GLU A 63 -5.25 17.68 0.82
CA GLU A 63 -6.01 16.79 1.70
C GLU A 63 -6.94 15.86 0.90
N VAL A 64 -7.53 16.34 -0.19
CA VAL A 64 -8.39 15.53 -1.06
C VAL A 64 -7.57 14.49 -1.82
N GLU A 65 -6.37 14.85 -2.26
CA GLU A 65 -5.41 13.93 -2.87
C GLU A 65 -5.01 12.81 -1.89
N SER A 66 -4.62 13.19 -0.67
CA SER A 66 -4.29 12.24 0.39
C SER A 66 -5.48 11.32 0.74
N LEU A 67 -6.70 11.84 0.77
CA LEU A 67 -7.92 11.05 0.97
C LEU A 67 -8.16 10.05 -0.15
N LEU A 68 -7.93 10.43 -1.42
CA LEU A 68 -8.05 9.53 -2.56
C LEU A 68 -7.02 8.40 -2.48
N PHE A 69 -5.76 8.71 -2.16
CA PHE A 69 -4.72 7.69 -1.95
C PHE A 69 -5.01 6.79 -0.75
N ALA A 70 -5.45 7.35 0.37
CA ALA A 70 -5.84 6.59 1.56
C ALA A 70 -7.02 5.66 1.28
N SER A 71 -8.00 6.11 0.50
CA SER A 71 -9.14 5.30 0.07
C SER A 71 -8.71 4.12 -0.81
N GLN A 72 -7.85 4.38 -1.80
CA GLN A 72 -7.27 3.33 -2.64
C GLN A 72 -6.48 2.30 -1.83
N ALA A 73 -5.66 2.77 -0.87
CA ALA A 73 -4.91 1.91 0.02
C ALA A 73 -5.83 1.06 0.91
N ALA A 74 -6.88 1.66 1.48
CA ALA A 74 -7.85 0.95 2.31
C ALA A 74 -8.61 -0.13 1.53
N LEU A 75 -9.03 0.17 0.30
CA LEU A 75 -9.67 -0.81 -0.59
C LEU A 75 -8.72 -1.94 -0.97
N GLY A 76 -7.48 -1.63 -1.33
CA GLY A 76 -6.45 -2.63 -1.65
C GLY A 76 -6.17 -3.55 -0.47
N ALA A 77 -5.99 -2.99 0.72
CA ALA A 77 -5.80 -3.76 1.96
C ALA A 77 -7.03 -4.62 2.30
N GLY A 78 -8.24 -4.10 2.09
CA GLY A 78 -9.48 -4.84 2.29
C GLY A 78 -9.60 -6.07 1.39
N VAL A 79 -9.28 -5.93 0.09
CA VAL A 79 -9.29 -7.05 -0.86
C VAL A 79 -8.27 -8.11 -0.47
N ILE A 80 -7.03 -7.72 -0.16
CA ILE A 80 -5.97 -8.66 0.26
C ILE A 80 -6.38 -9.39 1.53
N GLY A 81 -6.91 -8.67 2.53
CA GLY A 81 -7.39 -9.25 3.78
C GLY A 81 -8.54 -10.25 3.57
N PHE A 82 -9.50 -9.91 2.71
CA PHE A 82 -10.62 -10.80 2.38
C PHE A 82 -10.14 -12.10 1.71
N VAL A 83 -9.22 -12.00 0.75
CA VAL A 83 -8.65 -13.16 0.06
C VAL A 83 -7.93 -14.08 1.06
N ILE A 84 -7.06 -13.53 1.91
CA ILE A 84 -6.37 -14.29 2.96
C ILE A 84 -7.39 -14.97 3.90
N GLY A 85 -8.43 -14.25 4.30
CA GLY A 85 -9.50 -14.77 5.16
C GLY A 85 -10.26 -15.94 4.53
N LEU A 86 -10.62 -15.84 3.24
CA LEU A 86 -11.29 -16.91 2.51
C LEU A 86 -10.44 -18.18 2.41
N TYR A 87 -9.15 -18.05 2.10
CA TYR A 87 -8.24 -19.20 2.03
C TYR A 87 -8.05 -19.85 3.40
N LYS A 88 -7.96 -19.06 4.47
CA LYS A 88 -7.87 -19.59 5.84
C LYS A 88 -9.14 -20.37 6.23
N GLY A 89 -10.32 -19.80 5.98
CA GLY A 89 -11.60 -20.43 6.32
C GLY A 89 -11.88 -21.72 5.54
N ARG A 90 -11.39 -21.85 4.30
CA ARG A 90 -11.47 -23.12 3.54
C ARG A 90 -10.61 -24.22 4.16
N THR A 91 -9.39 -23.87 4.58
CA THR A 91 -8.47 -24.82 5.21
C THR A 91 -9.01 -25.34 6.55
N GLU A 92 -9.65 -24.47 7.34
CA GLU A 92 -10.28 -24.86 8.61
C GLU A 92 -11.49 -25.78 8.40
N LYS A 93 -12.31 -25.54 7.36
CA LYS A 93 -13.45 -26.43 7.03
C LYS A 93 -13.01 -27.82 6.60
N GLU A 94 -11.94 -27.93 5.81
CA GLU A 94 -11.39 -29.24 5.38
C GLU A 94 -10.84 -30.05 6.57
N GLN A 95 -10.16 -29.40 7.52
CA GLN A 95 -9.69 -30.06 8.75
C GLN A 95 -10.84 -30.53 9.64
N SER A 96 -11.90 -29.72 9.76
CA SER A 96 -13.10 -30.05 10.54
C SER A 96 -13.79 -31.31 9.98
N ALA A 97 -14.00 -31.36 8.66
CA ALA A 97 -14.63 -32.50 8.00
C ALA A 97 -13.81 -33.80 8.13
N SER A 98 -12.48 -33.71 8.02
CA SER A 98 -11.59 -34.87 8.17
C SER A 98 -11.45 -35.39 9.61
N THR A 99 -11.79 -34.57 10.62
CA THR A 99 -11.73 -34.98 12.03
C THR A 99 -13.01 -35.71 12.44
N ASP A 100 -14.17 -35.28 11.92
CA ASP A 100 -15.45 -35.95 12.16
C ASP A 100 -15.50 -37.34 11.49
N GLU A 101 -14.94 -37.49 10.28
CA GLU A 101 -14.90 -38.77 9.55
C GLU A 101 -14.03 -39.85 10.20
N ASN A 102 -13.02 -39.47 10.99
CA ASN A 102 -12.08 -40.40 11.64
C ASN A 102 -12.47 -40.75 13.09
N SER A 103 -13.62 -40.25 13.57
CA SER A 103 -14.16 -40.50 14.92
C SER A 103 -15.37 -41.45 14.96
N ASN A 104 -15.72 -42.04 13.81
CA ASN A 104 -16.83 -43.00 13.63
C ASN A 104 -16.29 -44.33 13.10
#